data_AF-A0A2E5WHG3-F1
#
_entry.id   AF-A0A2E5WHG3-F1
#
_cell.length_a   1.000
_cell.length_b   1.000
_cell.length_c   1.000
_cell.angle_alpha   90.00
_cell.angle_beta   90.00
_cell.angle_gamma   90.00
#
_symmetry.space_group_name_H-M   'P 1'
#
loop_
_entity.id
_entity.type
_entity.pdbx_description
1 polymer ?
#
loop_
_entity_poly.entity_id
_entity_poly.type
_entity_poly.pdbx_seq_one_letter_code
_entity_poly.pdbx_strand_id
1 'polypeptide(L)'
;MVLLTPVEQTEANIFVTVSLNMFAIMHKAFINTFISQAEASFPSSEHDGPFSELAQQVQVEQYQRVKTCLGREWFYNHPSALIRGTRGLVFLRELELDEFHQRSRQLPRTHKREDANA
;
A
#
# COMPACT_ATOMS: atom_id res chain seq x y z
N MET A 1 8.82 -9.30 -2.03
CA MET A 1 9.11 -8.03 -1.31
C MET A 1 8.41 -6.93 -2.08
N VAL A 2 7.25 -6.46 -1.60
CA VAL A 2 6.55 -5.33 -2.21
C VAL A 2 7.36 -4.10 -1.83
N LEU A 3 8.00 -3.47 -2.81
CA LEU A 3 8.65 -2.19 -2.60
C LEU A 3 7.55 -1.18 -2.27
N LEU A 4 7.55 -0.69 -1.04
CA LEU A 4 6.61 0.33 -0.53
C LEU A 4 6.90 1.72 -1.12
N THR A 5 7.46 1.80 -2.32
CA THR A 5 7.46 3.05 -3.08
C THR A 5 6.02 3.30 -3.52
N PRO A 6 5.43 4.48 -3.26
CA PRO A 6 4.11 4.81 -3.78
C PRO A 6 4.12 4.64 -5.30
N VAL A 7 3.36 3.67 -5.81
CA VAL A 7 3.18 3.53 -7.26
C VAL A 7 2.17 4.59 -7.68
N GLU A 8 2.63 5.56 -8.48
CA GLU A 8 1.74 6.55 -9.07
C GLU A 8 0.75 5.88 -10.04
N GLN A 9 -0.41 6.52 -10.26
CA GLN A 9 -1.45 6.02 -11.16
C GLN A 9 -0.94 5.68 -12.55
N THR A 10 -0.02 6.48 -13.07
CA THR A 10 0.58 6.37 -14.41
C THR A 10 1.54 5.19 -14.52
N GLU A 11 2.03 4.66 -13.41
CA GLU A 11 2.91 3.49 -13.39
C GLU A 11 2.16 2.18 -13.10
N ALA A 12 0.92 2.25 -12.62
CA ALA A 12 0.14 1.08 -12.23
C ALA A 12 -0.54 0.41 -13.43
N ASN A 13 -0.46 -0.91 -13.51
CA ASN A 13 -1.18 -1.71 -14.49
C ASN A 13 -2.18 -2.70 -13.85
N ILE A 14 -2.15 -2.83 -12.52
CA ILE A 14 -3.06 -3.68 -11.76
C ILE A 14 -3.72 -2.84 -10.66
N PHE A 15 -5.04 -2.94 -10.57
CA PHE A 15 -5.87 -2.22 -9.61
C PHE A 15 -6.64 -3.22 -8.74
N VAL A 16 -6.33 -3.28 -7.44
CA VAL A 16 -6.98 -4.20 -6.51
C VAL A 16 -7.99 -3.45 -5.65
N THR A 17 -9.25 -3.88 -5.68
CA THR A 17 -10.33 -3.30 -4.88
C THR A 17 -10.20 -3.68 -3.41
N VAL A 18 -10.36 -2.68 -2.54
CA VAL A 18 -10.38 -2.87 -1.08
C VAL A 18 -11.75 -2.50 -0.55
N SER A 19 -12.36 -3.41 0.21
CA SER A 19 -13.63 -3.17 0.92
C SER A 19 -13.39 -2.69 2.35
N LEU A 20 -14.45 -2.19 3.00
CA LEU A 20 -14.39 -1.80 4.41
C LEU A 20 -13.97 -2.96 5.32
N ASN A 21 -14.41 -4.18 5.02
CA ASN A 21 -14.01 -5.37 5.77
C ASN A 21 -12.52 -5.68 5.61
N MET A 22 -11.97 -5.50 4.41
CA MET A 22 -10.55 -5.70 4.14
C MET A 22 -9.68 -4.69 4.90
N PHE A 23 -10.10 -3.44 5.03
CA PHE A 23 -9.43 -2.47 5.92
C PHE A 23 -9.39 -2.95 7.37
N ALA A 24 -10.53 -3.42 7.90
CA ALA A 24 -10.62 -3.91 9.27
C ALA A 24 -9.74 -5.15 9.50
N ILE A 25 -9.71 -6.08 8.55
CA ILE A 25 -8.85 -7.27 8.61
C ILE A 25 -7.37 -6.86 8.57
N MET A 26 -6.98 -5.98 7.66
CA MET A 26 -5.59 -5.50 7.53
C MET A 26 -5.11 -4.83 8.81
N HIS A 27 -5.93 -3.95 9.39
CA HIS A 27 -5.60 -3.27 10.65
C HIS A 27 -5.48 -4.25 11.82
N LYS A 28 -6.47 -5.15 11.99
CA LYS A 28 -6.42 -6.16 13.05
C LYS A 28 -5.23 -7.09 12.90
N ALA A 29 -4.92 -7.52 11.68
CA ALA A 29 -3.75 -8.34 11.40
C ALA A 29 -2.46 -7.60 11.77
N PHE A 30 -2.35 -6.32 11.43
CA PHE A 30 -1.21 -5.49 11.81
C PHE A 30 -1.08 -5.41 13.34
N ILE A 31 -2.11 -4.97 14.05
CA ILE A 31 -2.07 -4.79 15.52
C ILE A 31 -1.79 -6.12 16.25
N ASN A 32 -2.42 -7.22 15.84
CA ASN A 32 -2.24 -8.52 16.50
C ASN A 32 -0.86 -9.13 16.27
N THR A 33 -0.22 -8.85 15.12
CA THR A 33 1.13 -9.34 14.83
C THR A 33 2.21 -8.40 15.38
N PHE A 34 1.90 -7.11 15.58
CA PHE A 34 2.82 -6.11 16.10
C PHE A 34 3.23 -6.34 17.56
N ILE A 35 2.40 -7.00 18.37
CA ILE A 35 2.77 -7.36 19.77
C ILE A 35 4.04 -8.24 19.80
N SER A 36 4.31 -9.00 18.73
CA SER A 36 5.56 -9.77 18.60
C SER A 36 6.79 -8.95 18.17
N GLN A 37 6.62 -7.65 17.88
CA GLN A 37 7.65 -6.73 17.40
C GLN A 37 7.88 -5.54 18.36
N ALA A 38 7.70 -5.74 19.67
CA ALA A 38 7.80 -4.67 20.68
C ALA A 38 9.14 -3.89 20.68
N GLU A 39 10.21 -4.45 20.12
CA GLU A 39 11.52 -3.79 19.97
C GLU A 39 11.78 -3.19 18.57
N ALA A 40 10.82 -3.24 17.65
CA ALA A 40 10.98 -2.65 16.33
C ALA A 40 10.88 -1.13 16.41
N SER A 41 11.96 -0.43 16.07
CA SER A 41 11.96 1.02 15.89
C SER A 41 10.88 1.38 14.86
N PHE A 42 9.89 2.19 15.25
CA PHE A 42 8.85 2.67 14.34
C PHE A 42 9.51 3.35 13.13
N PRO A 43 9.34 2.86 11.88
CA PRO A 43 9.85 3.57 10.73
C PRO A 43 8.66 4.24 10.04
N SER A 44 8.27 5.40 10.54
CA SER A 44 7.74 6.45 9.66
C SER A 44 8.01 7.79 10.35
N SER A 45 8.91 8.60 9.80
CA SER A 45 9.24 9.92 10.35
C SER A 45 8.08 10.92 10.25
N GLU A 46 7.01 10.56 9.54
CA GLU A 46 5.91 11.46 9.14
C GLU A 46 4.57 11.11 9.81
N HIS A 47 4.44 9.95 10.49
CA HIS A 47 3.20 9.54 11.15
C HIS A 47 3.48 8.78 12.45
N ASP A 48 3.06 9.35 13.58
CA ASP A 48 3.18 8.79 14.93
C ASP A 48 1.99 7.83 15.22
N GLY A 49 1.86 6.80 14.38
CA GLY A 49 0.75 5.85 14.42
C GLY A 49 1.08 4.54 13.70
N PRO A 50 0.24 3.49 13.83
CA PRO A 50 0.51 2.20 13.21
C PRO A 50 0.52 2.31 11.67
N PHE A 51 1.50 1.73 11.00
CA PHE A 51 1.64 1.76 9.53
C PHE A 51 0.35 1.35 8.78
N SER A 52 -0.48 0.49 9.39
CA SER A 52 -1.79 0.12 8.84
C SER A 52 -2.74 1.32 8.60
N GLU A 53 -2.65 2.40 9.37
CA GLU A 53 -3.45 3.61 9.18
C GLU A 53 -2.99 4.38 7.96
N LEU A 54 -1.67 4.58 7.81
CA LEU A 54 -1.09 5.20 6.63
C LEU A 54 -1.45 4.41 5.36
N ALA A 55 -1.36 3.08 5.42
CA ALA A 55 -1.76 2.22 4.31
C ALA A 55 -3.24 2.39 3.92
N GLN A 56 -4.14 2.54 4.91
CA GLN A 56 -5.56 2.81 4.63
C GLN A 56 -5.75 4.17 3.97
N GLN A 57 -5.07 5.21 4.46
CA GLN A 57 -5.15 6.56 3.89
C GLN A 57 -4.73 6.56 2.41
N VAL A 58 -3.58 5.95 2.09
CA VAL A 58 -3.09 5.80 0.72
C VAL A 58 -4.11 5.06 -0.15
N GLN A 59 -4.69 3.96 0.35
CA GLN A 59 -5.67 3.17 -0.39
C GLN A 59 -6.96 3.97 -0.66
N VAL A 60 -7.42 4.77 0.30
CA VAL A 60 -8.58 5.67 0.12
C VAL A 60 -8.25 6.74 -0.92
N GLU A 61 -7.07 7.34 -0.86
CA GLU A 61 -6.64 8.36 -1.81
C GLU A 61 -6.58 7.81 -3.23
N GLN A 62 -5.94 6.65 -3.42
CA GLN A 62 -5.89 5.95 -4.71
C GLN A 62 -7.30 5.69 -5.26
N TYR A 63 -8.24 5.27 -4.41
CA TYR A 63 -9.65 5.14 -4.78
C TYR A 63 -10.30 6.46 -5.19
N GLN A 64 -10.08 7.56 -4.45
CA GLN A 64 -10.65 8.86 -4.82
C GLN A 64 -10.15 9.33 -6.18
N ARG A 65 -8.86 9.14 -6.49
CA ARG A 65 -8.32 9.53 -7.79
C ARG A 65 -9.01 8.80 -8.94
N VAL A 66 -9.20 7.48 -8.84
CA VAL A 66 -9.92 6.70 -9.88
C VAL A 66 -11.41 7.04 -9.90
N LYS A 67 -12.03 7.24 -8.74
CA LYS A 67 -13.44 7.62 -8.62
C LYS A 67 -13.73 8.98 -9.26
N THR A 68 -12.82 9.93 -9.17
CA THR A 68 -12.93 11.21 -9.87
C THR A 68 -12.94 11.03 -11.38
N CYS A 69 -12.12 10.12 -11.91
CA CYS A 69 -12.05 9.85 -13.36
C CYS A 69 -13.28 9.10 -13.90
N LEU A 70 -13.73 8.05 -13.20
CA LEU A 70 -14.82 7.17 -13.68
C LEU A 70 -16.21 7.66 -13.25
N GLY A 71 -16.27 8.51 -12.23
CA GLY A 71 -17.52 8.98 -11.64
C GLY A 71 -18.16 7.96 -10.69
N ARG A 72 -19.01 8.47 -9.80
CA ARG A 72 -19.71 7.65 -8.79
C ARG A 72 -20.64 6.60 -9.42
N GLU A 73 -21.34 6.96 -10.49
CA GLU A 73 -22.32 6.09 -11.15
C GLU A 73 -21.68 4.83 -11.74
N TRP A 74 -20.43 4.92 -12.23
CA TRP A 74 -19.71 3.76 -12.73
C TRP A 74 -19.52 2.70 -11.65
N PHE A 75 -19.11 3.13 -10.45
CA PHE A 75 -18.98 2.22 -9.31
C PHE A 75 -20.33 1.72 -8.83
N TYR A 76 -21.35 2.58 -8.73
CA TYR A 76 -22.65 2.20 -8.18
C TYR A 76 -23.40 1.20 -9.07
N ASN A 77 -23.35 1.39 -10.38
CA ASN A 77 -24.04 0.53 -11.35
C ASN A 77 -23.19 -0.63 -11.86
N HIS A 78 -21.95 -0.79 -11.36
CA HIS A 78 -21.07 -1.86 -11.84
C HIS A 78 -21.70 -3.24 -11.59
N PRO A 79 -21.65 -4.18 -12.55
CA PRO A 79 -22.18 -5.54 -12.35
C PRO A 79 -21.59 -6.30 -11.16
N SER A 80 -20.33 -6.02 -10.81
CA SER A 80 -19.59 -6.70 -9.75
C SER A 80 -19.88 -6.07 -8.40
N ALA A 81 -20.42 -6.86 -7.46
CA ALA A 81 -20.68 -6.41 -6.10
C ALA A 81 -19.40 -5.95 -5.38
N LEU A 82 -18.26 -6.56 -5.71
CA LEU A 82 -16.95 -6.17 -5.18
C LEU A 82 -16.57 -4.74 -5.56
N ILE A 83 -16.80 -4.37 -6.84
CA ILE A 83 -16.51 -3.02 -7.33
C ILE A 83 -17.48 -2.00 -6.70
N ARG A 84 -18.77 -2.34 -6.60
CA ARG A 84 -19.75 -1.49 -5.89
C ARG A 84 -19.37 -1.26 -4.42
N GLY A 85 -18.80 -2.29 -3.77
CA GLY A 85 -18.37 -2.26 -2.37
C GLY A 85 -16.98 -1.67 -2.13
N THR A 86 -16.31 -1.17 -3.16
CA THR A 86 -14.94 -0.64 -3.06
C THR A 86 -14.91 0.65 -2.26
N ARG A 87 -13.99 0.72 -1.29
CA ARG A 87 -13.72 1.87 -0.41
C ARG A 87 -12.25 2.31 -0.43
N GLY A 88 -11.37 1.47 -0.98
CA GLY A 88 -9.98 1.78 -1.27
C GLY A 88 -9.52 1.04 -2.52
N LEU A 89 -8.39 1.46 -3.09
CA LEU A 89 -7.70 0.74 -4.16
C LEU A 89 -6.24 0.54 -3.76
N VAL A 90 -5.64 -0.55 -4.22
CA VAL A 90 -4.20 -0.74 -4.20
C VAL A 90 -3.73 -0.76 -5.65
N PHE A 91 -2.79 0.14 -5.96
CA PHE A 91 -2.10 0.16 -7.24
C PHE A 91 -0.87 -0.72 -7.20
N LEU A 92 -0.77 -1.59 -8.19
CA LEU A 92 0.38 -2.46 -8.39
C LEU A 92 0.90 -2.26 -9.81
N ARG A 93 2.22 -2.39 -9.95
CA ARG A 93 2.91 -2.48 -11.22
C ARG A 93 3.52 -3.87 -11.32
N GLU A 94 3.03 -4.65 -12.27
CA GLU A 94 3.72 -5.86 -12.71
C GLU A 94 5.01 -5.47 -13.40
N LEU A 95 6.10 -6.16 -13.06
CA LEU A 95 7.43 -5.93 -13.60
C LEU A 95 7.91 -7.22 -14.25
N GLU A 96 8.47 -7.09 -15.45
CA GLU A 96 9.25 -8.17 -16.04
C GLU A 96 10.54 -8.41 -15.23
N LEU A 97 11.08 -9.62 -15.33
CA LEU A 97 12.22 -10.04 -14.50
C LEU A 97 13.44 -9.09 -14.67
N ASP A 98 13.72 -8.69 -15.90
CA ASP A 98 14.84 -7.78 -16.21
C ASP A 98 14.62 -6.39 -15.62
N GLU A 99 13.40 -5.86 -15.71
CA GLU A 99 13.01 -4.56 -15.12
C GLU A 99 13.11 -4.61 -13.60
N PHE A 100 12.66 -5.70 -12.99
CA PHE A 100 12.79 -5.93 -11.54
C PHE A 100 14.25 -5.94 -11.10
N HIS A 101 15.12 -6.63 -11.84
CA HIS A 101 16.56 -6.65 -11.58
C HIS A 101 17.21 -5.27 -11.73
N GLN A 102 16.79 -4.49 -12.73
CA GLN A 102 17.29 -3.14 -12.93
C GLN A 102 16.86 -2.20 -11.80
N ARG A 103 15.56 -2.18 -11.46
CA ARG A 103 15.02 -1.36 -10.35
C ARG A 103 15.64 -1.75 -9.01
N SER A 104 15.79 -3.04 -8.73
CA SER A 104 16.38 -3.49 -7.46
C SER A 104 17.83 -3.06 -7.28
N ARG A 105 18.61 -2.96 -8.36
CA ARG A 105 19.99 -2.44 -8.33
C ARG A 105 20.07 -0.92 -8.16
N GLN A 106 19.04 -0.18 -8.57
CA GLN A 106 18.98 1.28 -8.46
C GLN A 106 18.54 1.76 -7.08
N LEU A 107 17.92 0.88 -6.28
CA LEU A 107 17.57 1.20 -4.91
C LEU A 107 18.84 1.39 -4.08
N PRO A 108 18.98 2.52 -3.35
CA PRO A 108 20.08 2.70 -2.41
C PRO A 108 20.07 1.54 -1.41
N ARG A 109 21.24 0.97 -1.11
CA ARG A 109 21.39 0.07 0.03
C ARG A 109 21.21 0.89 1.30
N THR A 110 19.98 1.00 1.81
CA THR A 110 19.73 1.44 3.18
C THR A 110 20.14 0.32 4.13
N HIS A 111 21.45 0.18 4.28
CA HIS A 111 22.07 -0.62 5.33
C HIS A 111 22.96 0.33 6.13
N LYS A 112 22.33 1.17 6.96
CA LYS A 112 23.04 1.76 8.09
C LYS A 112 23.30 0.63 9.07
N ARG A 113 24.52 0.10 9.05
CA ARG A 113 25.14 -0.53 10.23
C ARG A 113 25.58 0.62 11.14
N GLU A 114 24.68 1.04 12.02
CA GLU A 114 25.00 1.71 13.29
C GLU A 114 24.75 0.58 14.32
N ASP A 115 25.67 0.01 15.10
CA ASP A 115 27.03 0.39 15.47
C ASP A 115 27.86 -0.88 15.71
N ALA A 116 29.02 -0.96 15.08
CA ALA A 116 30.13 -1.84 15.47
C ALA A 116 31.40 -0.99 15.53
N ASN A 117 31.38 0.04 16.38
CA ASN A 117 32.55 0.65 17.03
C ASN A 117 32.11 1.87 17.85
N ALA A 118 31.85 1.65 19.14
CA ALA A 118 32.12 2.59 20.23
C ALA A 118 32.09 1.82 21.54
#